data_AF-A0A376ZNK5-F1
#
_entry.id   AF-A0A376ZNK5-F1
#
_cell.length_a   1.000
_cell.length_b   1.000
_cell.length_c   1.000
_cell.angle_alpha   90.00
_cell.angle_beta   90.00
_cell.angle_gamma   90.00
#
_symmetry.space_group_name_H-M   'P 1'
#
loop_
_entity.id
_entity.type
_entity.pdbx_description
1 polymer ?
#
loop_
_entity_poly.entity_id
_entity_poly.type
_entity_poly.pdbx_seq_one_letter_code
_entity_poly.pdbx_strand_id
1 'polypeptide(L)'
;MLIILVTKDKFLEAGFITLMGNVNVIMGRDLFTLDNKRDILNNDNFIIFCDEQFIRLMSCIFCGRHFSIISTNKVKSISDIITHIRRGFIVMVIRFAPSV
;
A
#
# COMPACT_ATOMS: atom_id res chain seq x y z
N MET A 1 10.05 -7.11 0.46
CA MET A 1 8.71 -6.73 -0.05
C MET A 1 7.93 -6.19 1.13
N LEU A 2 7.38 -4.99 0.99
CA LEU A 2 6.72 -4.29 2.08
C LEU A 2 5.24 -4.08 1.73
N ILE A 3 4.34 -4.45 2.64
CA ILE A 3 2.90 -4.26 2.46
C ILE A 3 2.47 -3.08 3.32
N ILE A 4 1.73 -2.15 2.72
CA ILE A 4 1.17 -0.99 3.39
C ILE A 4 -0.35 -1.10 3.32
N LEU A 5 -1.02 -0.99 4.45
CA LEU A 5 -2.46 -0.93 4.53
C LEU A 5 -2.92 0.46 4.96
N VAL A 6 -3.67 1.14 4.10
CA VAL A 6 -4.21 2.48 4.30
C VAL A 6 -5.72 2.41 4.21
N THR A 7 -6.36 2.15 5.34
CA THR A 7 -7.82 2.09 5.43
C THR A 7 -8.33 2.84 6.65
N LYS A 8 -9.56 3.36 6.56
CA LYS A 8 -10.29 3.87 7.74
C LYS A 8 -10.99 2.75 8.52
N ASP A 9 -11.12 1.56 7.91
CA ASP A 9 -11.80 0.43 8.52
C ASP A 9 -10.89 -0.30 9.51
N LYS A 10 -11.14 -0.09 10.80
CA LYS A 10 -10.38 -0.72 11.89
C LYS A 10 -10.59 -2.23 11.96
N PHE A 11 -11.73 -2.74 11.50
CA PHE A 11 -11.97 -4.19 11.45
C PHE A 11 -11.16 -4.83 10.34
N LEU A 12 -11.10 -4.17 9.17
CA LEU A 12 -10.23 -4.59 8.09
C LEU A 12 -8.76 -4.55 8.52
N GLU A 13 -8.34 -3.50 9.23
CA GLU A 13 -6.98 -3.39 9.78
C GLU A 13 -6.64 -4.60 10.69
N ALA A 14 -7.47 -4.87 11.69
CA ALA A 14 -7.27 -5.98 12.62
C ALA A 14 -7.30 -7.36 11.92
N GLY A 15 -8.24 -7.55 10.99
CA GLY A 15 -8.33 -8.77 10.19
C GLY A 15 -7.08 -8.96 9.33
N PHE A 16 -6.59 -7.89 8.68
CA PHE A 16 -5.43 -7.95 7.82
C PHE A 16 -4.14 -8.28 8.59
N ILE A 17 -3.94 -7.71 9.79
CA ILE A 17 -2.81 -8.07 10.67
C ILE A 17 -2.85 -9.56 11.00
N THR A 18 -4.02 -10.05 11.43
CA THR A 18 -4.21 -11.44 11.83
C THR A 18 -3.93 -12.40 10.67
N LEU A 19 -4.38 -12.04 9.46
CA LEU A 19 -4.19 -12.82 8.25
C LEU A 19 -2.73 -12.82 7.74
N MET A 20 -2.02 -11.73 7.98
CA MET A 20 -0.66 -11.51 7.49
C MET A 20 0.42 -11.83 8.52
N GLY A 21 0.13 -12.57 9.59
CA GLY A 21 0.95 -12.68 10.82
C GLY A 21 2.48 -12.90 10.70
N ASN A 22 3.02 -13.29 9.54
CA ASN A 22 4.46 -13.42 9.28
C ASN A 22 5.03 -12.41 8.24
N VAL A 23 4.19 -11.53 7.70
CA VAL A 23 4.56 -10.53 6.68
C VAL A 23 4.60 -9.16 7.32
N ASN A 24 5.65 -8.39 7.03
CA ASN A 24 5.75 -7.01 7.50
C ASN A 24 4.67 -6.14 6.84
N VAL A 25 3.60 -5.89 7.59
CA VAL A 25 2.52 -4.96 7.24
C VAL A 25 2.72 -3.68 8.02
N ILE A 26 2.75 -2.56 7.31
CA ILE A 26 2.77 -1.21 7.90
C ILE A 26 1.41 -0.56 7.74
N MET A 27 0.93 0.07 8.80
CA MET A 27 -0.31 0.81 8.73
C MET A 27 -0.06 2.20 8.16
N GLY A 28 -1.04 2.71 7.42
CA GLY A 28 -1.00 4.04 6.85
C GLY A 28 -0.71 5.10 7.91
N ARG A 29 -1.23 4.94 9.13
CA ARG A 29 -0.95 5.85 10.26
C ARG A 29 0.53 5.92 10.63
N ASP A 30 1.25 4.80 10.56
CA ASP A 30 2.68 4.72 10.91
C ASP A 30 3.56 5.32 9.81
N LEU A 31 3.02 5.41 8.58
CA LEU A 31 3.68 6.03 7.45
C LEU A 31 3.78 7.56 7.59
N PHE A 32 2.88 8.17 8.36
CA PHE A 32 2.86 9.61 8.61
C PHE A 32 3.67 10.02 9.84
N THR A 33 4.17 9.07 10.64
CA THR A 33 5.13 9.37 11.70
C THR A 33 6.54 9.53 11.14
N LEU A 34 7.20 10.66 11.49
CA LEU A 34 8.44 11.13 10.89
C LEU A 34 9.61 10.15 11.04
N ASP A 35 9.67 9.42 12.16
CA ASP A 35 10.80 8.54 12.47
C ASP A 35 10.85 7.30 11.58
N ASN A 36 9.69 6.71 11.27
CA ASN A 36 9.62 5.48 10.47
C ASN A 36 9.69 5.74 8.96
N LYS A 37 9.43 6.98 8.52
CA LYS A 37 9.25 7.30 7.10
C LYS A 37 10.50 7.02 6.27
N ARG A 38 11.71 7.31 6.77
CA ARG A 38 12.96 7.08 6.02
C ARG A 38 13.27 5.60 5.85
N ASP A 39 13.08 4.80 6.90
CA ASP A 39 13.39 3.38 6.87
C ASP A 39 12.40 2.57 6.02
N ILE A 40 11.11 2.92 6.09
CA ILE A 40 10.07 2.33 5.23
C ILE A 40 10.40 2.62 3.76
N LEU A 41 10.79 3.85 3.47
CA LEU A 41 11.16 4.33 2.15
C LEU A 41 12.56 3.89 1.69
N ASN A 42 13.26 2.99 2.37
CA ASN A 42 14.47 2.35 1.82
C ASN A 42 14.18 1.02 1.11
N ASN A 43 12.93 0.55 1.11
CA ASN A 43 12.53 -0.61 0.31
C ASN A 43 12.28 -0.24 -1.17
N ASP A 44 12.56 -1.18 -2.07
CA ASP A 44 12.38 -0.96 -3.52
C ASP A 44 10.98 -1.32 -4.02
N ASN A 45 10.26 -2.21 -3.34
CA ASN A 45 8.96 -2.74 -3.79
C ASN A 45 7.88 -2.63 -2.71
N PHE A 46 6.84 -1.85 -3.02
CA PHE A 46 5.70 -1.58 -2.15
C PHE A 46 4.38 -2.11 -2.72
N ILE A 47 3.60 -2.80 -1.90
CA ILE A 47 2.20 -3.12 -2.21
C ILE A 47 1.33 -2.33 -1.24
N ILE A 48 0.49 -1.45 -1.77
CA ILE A 48 -0.33 -0.54 -0.98
C ILE A 48 -1.80 -0.94 -1.15
N PHE A 49 -2.39 -1.51 -0.11
CA PHE A 49 -3.83 -1.68 0.00
C PHE A 49 -4.43 -0.39 0.53
N CYS A 50 -5.34 0.23 -0.22
CA CYS A 50 -5.73 1.60 0.02
C CYS A 50 -7.22 1.81 -0.23
N ASP A 51 -7.93 2.51 0.65
CA ASP A 51 -9.27 3.00 0.32
C ASP A 51 -9.18 3.99 -0.85
N GLU A 52 -10.19 4.04 -1.71
CA GLU A 52 -10.14 4.86 -2.94
C GLU A 52 -9.85 6.35 -2.67
N GLN A 53 -10.36 6.87 -1.56
CA GLN A 53 -10.15 8.25 -1.11
C GLN A 53 -8.67 8.60 -0.87
N PHE A 54 -7.81 7.61 -0.57
CA PHE A 54 -6.40 7.83 -0.26
C PHE A 54 -5.46 7.50 -1.42
N ILE A 55 -5.98 7.00 -2.55
CA ILE A 55 -5.15 6.60 -3.70
C ILE A 55 -4.28 7.77 -4.19
N ARG A 56 -4.88 8.96 -4.36
CA ARG A 56 -4.12 10.15 -4.80
C ARG A 56 -3.03 10.54 -3.79
N LEU A 57 -3.30 10.43 -2.50
CA LEU A 57 -2.32 10.74 -1.45
C LEU A 57 -1.15 9.76 -1.49
N MET A 58 -1.43 8.46 -1.62
CA MET A 58 -0.40 7.43 -1.74
C MET A 58 0.44 7.62 -3.00
N SER A 59 -0.19 7.91 -4.13
CA SER A 59 0.50 8.25 -5.37
C SER A 59 1.47 9.42 -5.23
N CYS A 60 1.11 10.46 -4.47
CA CYS A 60 2.01 11.58 -4.21
C CYS A 60 3.17 11.20 -3.28
N ILE A 61 2.91 10.45 -2.21
CA ILE A 61 3.94 10.05 -1.23
C ILE A 61 4.98 9.12 -1.85
N PHE A 62 4.53 8.21 -2.71
CA PHE A 62 5.38 7.22 -3.38
C PHE A 62 5.78 7.64 -4.80
N CYS A 63 5.59 8.92 -5.17
CA CYS A 63 5.99 9.44 -6.47
C CYS A 63 7.48 9.18 -6.73
N GLY A 64 7.81 8.66 -7.91
CA GLY A 64 9.18 8.29 -8.29
C GLY A 64 9.65 6.92 -7.77
N ARG A 65 8.77 6.11 -7.16
CA ARG A 65 9.08 4.77 -6.64
C ARG A 65 8.25 3.69 -7.33
N HIS A 66 8.72 2.44 -7.25
CA HIS A 66 7.97 1.29 -7.73
C HIS A 66 6.97 0.83 -6.66
N PHE A 67 5.68 1.09 -6.91
CA PHE A 67 4.61 0.65 -6.03
C PHE A 67 3.40 0.15 -6.84
N SER A 68 2.60 -0.71 -6.21
CA SER A 68 1.29 -1.12 -6.72
C SER A 68 0.20 -0.74 -5.71
N ILE A 69 -0.82 -0.01 -6.16
CA ILE A 69 -1.99 0.32 -5.34
C ILE A 69 -3.13 -0.64 -5.67
N ILE A 70 -3.73 -1.22 -4.64
CA ILE A 70 -4.90 -2.07 -4.73
C ILE A 70 -5.99 -1.44 -3.87
N SER A 71 -7.15 -1.17 -4.47
CA SER A 71 -8.31 -0.68 -3.73
C SER A 71 -8.77 -1.74 -2.72
N THR A 72 -8.96 -1.37 -1.45
CA THR A 72 -9.51 -2.27 -0.42
C THR A 72 -10.86 -2.84 -0.81
N ASN A 73 -11.69 -2.08 -1.54
CA ASN A 73 -12.98 -2.52 -2.06
C ASN A 73 -12.89 -3.68 -3.08
N LYS A 74 -11.73 -3.86 -3.72
CA LYS A 74 -11.50 -4.93 -4.71
C LYS A 74 -11.03 -6.22 -4.05
N VAL A 75 -10.68 -6.18 -2.77
CA VAL A 75 -10.21 -7.33 -2.01
C VAL A 75 -11.39 -7.93 -1.25
N LYS A 76 -11.90 -9.06 -1.71
CA LYS A 76 -13.03 -9.76 -1.06
C LYS A 76 -12.56 -10.95 -0.24
N SER A 77 -11.36 -11.45 -0.50
CA SER A 77 -10.83 -12.67 0.12
C SER A 77 -9.31 -12.63 0.26
N ILE A 78 -8.79 -13.48 1.14
CA ILE A 78 -7.35 -13.71 1.32
C ILE A 78 -6.71 -14.20 0.02
N SER A 79 -7.42 -15.03 -0.74
CA SER A 79 -6.98 -15.50 -2.06
C SER A 79 -6.77 -14.34 -3.03
N ASP A 80 -7.58 -13.30 -2.99
CA ASP A 80 -7.39 -12.10 -3.84
C ASP A 80 -6.09 -11.39 -3.44
N ILE A 81 -5.85 -11.25 -2.14
CA ILE A 81 -4.63 -10.63 -1.62
C ILE A 81 -3.39 -11.41 -2.06
N ILE A 82 -3.36 -12.72 -1.83
CA ILE A 82 -2.25 -13.60 -2.24
C ILE A 82 -2.07 -13.57 -3.75
N THR A 83 -3.16 -13.56 -4.51
CA THR A 83 -3.11 -13.47 -5.97
C THR A 83 -2.53 -12.14 -6.42
N HIS A 84 -2.90 -11.02 -5.80
CA HIS A 84 -2.32 -9.72 -6.11
C HIS A 84 -0.85 -9.60 -5.72
N ILE A 85 -0.44 -10.21 -4.60
CA ILE A 85 0.96 -10.30 -4.18
C ILE A 85 1.76 -11.15 -5.18
N ARG A 86 1.24 -12.33 -5.57
CA ARG A 86 1.90 -13.25 -6.52
C ARG A 86 1.90 -12.75 -7.96
N ARG A 87 0.86 -12.02 -8.37
CA ARG A 87 0.73 -11.49 -9.74
C ARG A 87 1.62 -10.31 -10.04
N GLY A 88 2.39 -9.79 -9.07
CA GLY A 88 3.52 -8.89 -9.27
C GLY A 88 3.34 -7.84 -10.37
N PHE A 89 3.12 -6.59 -9.95
CA PHE A 89 3.25 -5.38 -10.77
C PHE A 89 2.12 -5.09 -11.77
N ILE A 90 1.12 -4.34 -11.28
CA ILE A 90 0.67 -3.19 -12.08
C ILE A 90 1.62 -2.06 -11.67
N VAL A 91 2.65 -1.82 -12.48
CA VAL A 91 3.54 -0.67 -12.30
C VAL A 91 2.71 0.57 -12.64
N MET A 92 2.22 1.28 -11.62
CA MET A 92 1.66 2.60 -11.85
C MET A 92 2.82 3.61 -11.83
N VAL A 93 3.54 3.73 -12.95
CA VAL A 93 4.49 4.84 -13.13
C VAL A 93 3.65 6.10 -13.34
N ILE A 94 3.32 6.79 -12.25
CA ILE A 94 2.71 8.12 -12.34
C ILE A 94 3.83 9.09 -12.68
N ARG A 95 4.11 9.27 -13.98
CA ARG A 95 4.77 10.49 -14.45
C ARG A 95 3.76 11.61 -14.25
N PHE A 96 4.00 12.47 -13.27
CA PHE A 96 3.40 13.80 -13.28
C PHE A 96 3.94 14.51 -14.52
N ALA A 97 3.16 14.54 -15.59
CA ALA A 97 3.32 15.56 -16.61
C ALA A 97 2.98 16.90 -15.93
N PRO A 98 3.86 17.92 -16.01
CA PRO A 98 3.49 19.24 -15.54
C PRO A 98 2.39 19.75 -16.47
N SER A 99 1.20 19.97 -15.91
CA SER A 99 0.15 20.73 -16.59
C SER A 99 0.63 22.18 -16.67
N VAL A 100 1.07 22.59 -17.87
CA VAL A 100 1.16 23.99 -18.30
C VAL A 100 -0.11 24.30 -19.07
#